data_AF-A0A554JUF5-F1
#
_entry.id   AF-A0A554JUF5-F1
#
_cell.length_a   1.000
_cell.length_b   1.000
_cell.length_c   1.000
_cell.angle_alpha   90.00
_cell.angle_beta   90.00
_cell.angle_gamma   90.00
#
_symmetry.space_group_name_H-M   'P 1'
#
loop_
_entity.id
_entity.type
_entity.pdbx_description
1 polymer ?
#
loop_
_entity_poly.entity_id
_entity_poly.type
_entity_poly.pdbx_seq_one_letter_code
_entity_poly.pdbx_strand_id
1 'polypeptide(L)'
;MNKFFAKITSLVSLSVFVLTGFAGVASAQNQVVLPNAGLTPESPFYFFDRFGETLREFFTFNPEGKARLQITFAAERVAEIKVILDIKGVQAKGLEVAQSRLKAHLASAADIVTDQKAEGKDVSKLAKELNDKFESPKSALKQSFKEQEKALEAQEKKLKAKIREARLVGDTAQIEALVKQLGEVKAQKELLELKEEEQEEALEKEEERIKEEMEAKEEAEKAIREAEKEKLEVLDEAVEDGLTIPAEAFGTFDSLLTQAKSALAASNYLEAKRLAKQAEKSLDAIEDAIEDLEKAKDEEEKLKEEQEEKKREAKEKQDKRIRKDVKKDTERLENERERAKEKQDKRIRKDVKKDTERLENERERAKEDVRKAEERLREAGRVKEKNEDQD
;
A
#
# COMPACT_ATOMS: atom_id res chain seq x y z
N MET A 1 -66.06 -58.64 61.37
CA MET A 1 -65.57 -59.51 60.28
C MET A 1 -66.17 -59.04 58.95
N ASN A 2 -65.31 -58.96 57.94
CA ASN A 2 -65.60 -58.77 56.50
C ASN A 2 -66.13 -57.41 56.02
N LYS A 3 -65.20 -56.49 55.67
CA LYS A 3 -65.18 -55.70 54.41
C LYS A 3 -63.76 -55.15 54.16
N PHE A 4 -62.85 -56.00 53.71
CA PHE A 4 -61.54 -55.61 53.15
C PHE A 4 -61.44 -56.28 51.77
N PHE A 5 -61.96 -55.62 50.73
CA PHE A 5 -61.78 -56.08 49.36
C PHE A 5 -61.67 -54.89 48.40
N ALA A 6 -60.49 -54.83 47.77
CA ALA A 6 -60.24 -54.40 46.40
C ALA A 6 -60.62 -52.97 45.97
N LYS A 7 -59.61 -52.08 46.01
CA LYS A 7 -59.38 -51.10 44.94
C LYS A 7 -57.92 -51.20 44.49
N ILE A 8 -57.66 -52.14 43.59
CA ILE A 8 -56.46 -52.12 42.74
C ILE A 8 -56.79 -51.16 41.60
N THR A 9 -56.45 -49.89 41.75
CA THR A 9 -56.45 -48.95 40.63
C THR A 9 -55.25 -49.29 39.75
N SER A 10 -55.58 -49.85 38.60
CA SER A 10 -54.70 -50.16 37.48
C SER A 10 -53.83 -48.95 37.11
N LEU A 11 -52.56 -49.00 37.52
CA LEU A 11 -51.52 -48.09 37.05
C LEU A 11 -50.95 -48.69 35.75
N VAL A 12 -51.65 -48.48 34.63
CA VAL A 12 -51.09 -48.79 33.31
C VAL A 12 -50.05 -47.71 33.01
N SER A 13 -48.84 -47.90 33.53
CA SER A 13 -47.64 -47.25 33.04
C SER A 13 -47.40 -47.77 31.64
N LEU A 14 -48.02 -47.12 30.65
CA LEU A 14 -47.76 -47.36 29.24
C LEU A 14 -46.41 -46.71 28.89
N SER A 15 -45.33 -47.27 29.46
CA SER A 15 -43.96 -46.93 29.10
C SER A 15 -43.66 -47.60 27.76
N VAL A 16 -44.25 -47.08 26.68
CA VAL A 16 -43.85 -47.45 25.32
C VAL A 16 -42.51 -46.79 25.03
N PHE A 17 -41.46 -47.39 25.58
CA PHE A 17 -40.10 -47.14 25.13
C PHE A 17 -39.98 -47.79 23.74
N VAL A 18 -40.40 -47.05 22.70
CA VAL A 18 -40.19 -47.45 21.31
C VAL A 18 -38.70 -47.33 21.04
N LEU A 19 -37.96 -48.37 21.41
CA LEU A 19 -36.57 -48.61 21.02
C LEU A 19 -36.57 -49.04 19.54
N THR A 20 -37.01 -48.17 18.63
CA THR A 20 -36.82 -48.39 17.19
C THR A 20 -35.34 -48.21 16.91
N GLY A 21 -34.65 -49.34 16.74
CA GLY A 21 -33.29 -49.39 16.21
C GLY A 21 -33.24 -48.72 14.85
N PHE A 22 -32.74 -47.49 14.81
CA PHE A 22 -32.27 -46.86 13.59
C PHE A 22 -31.02 -47.61 13.14
N ALA A 23 -31.17 -48.45 12.11
CA ALA A 23 -30.03 -48.93 11.35
C ALA A 23 -29.36 -47.72 10.69
N GLY A 24 -28.18 -47.35 11.21
CA GLY A 24 -27.44 -46.16 10.81
C GLY A 24 -27.02 -46.22 9.34
N VAL A 25 -27.53 -45.29 8.55
CA VAL A 25 -26.92 -44.91 7.28
C VAL A 25 -25.65 -44.17 7.64
N ALA A 26 -24.49 -44.78 7.38
CA ALA A 26 -23.19 -44.17 7.59
C ALA A 26 -23.00 -43.06 6.53
N SER A 27 -23.49 -41.87 6.82
CA SER A 27 -23.14 -40.67 6.06
C SER A 27 -21.68 -40.34 6.34
N ALA A 28 -20.80 -40.62 5.37
CA ALA A 28 -19.44 -40.12 5.32
C ALA A 28 -19.45 -38.61 5.05
N GLN A 29 -20.01 -37.84 5.98
CA GLN A 29 -19.81 -36.40 6.02
C GLN A 29 -18.49 -36.15 6.75
N ASN A 30 -17.72 -35.16 6.31
CA ASN A 30 -16.53 -34.67 7.01
C ASN A 30 -16.92 -34.31 8.45
N GLN A 31 -16.82 -35.29 9.36
CA GLN A 31 -17.14 -35.08 10.77
C GLN A 31 -16.02 -34.26 11.35
N VAL A 32 -16.36 -33.06 11.80
CA VAL A 32 -15.45 -32.25 12.61
C VAL A 32 -15.05 -33.09 13.82
N VAL A 33 -13.76 -33.40 13.92
CA VAL A 33 -13.24 -34.22 15.02
C VAL A 33 -13.20 -33.36 16.27
N LEU A 34 -14.25 -33.47 17.08
CA LEU A 34 -14.28 -32.89 18.42
C LEU A 34 -13.40 -33.70 19.38
N PRO A 35 -12.85 -33.05 20.43
CA PRO A 35 -12.25 -33.78 21.53
C PRO A 35 -13.28 -34.69 22.20
N ASN A 36 -12.81 -35.63 23.02
CA ASN A 36 -13.69 -36.48 23.80
C ASN A 36 -14.51 -35.61 24.78
N ALA A 37 -15.83 -35.78 24.81
CA ALA A 37 -16.73 -35.07 25.71
C ALA A 37 -16.47 -35.38 27.20
N GLY A 38 -15.69 -36.41 27.52
CA GLY A 38 -15.37 -36.77 28.89
C GLY A 38 -16.61 -37.18 29.68
N LEU A 39 -16.70 -36.75 30.93
CA LEU A 39 -17.90 -36.92 31.75
C LEU A 39 -18.79 -35.70 31.53
N THR A 40 -20.06 -35.91 31.19
CA THR A 40 -21.02 -34.80 31.05
C THR A 40 -21.51 -34.32 32.42
N PRO A 41 -22.08 -33.10 32.53
CA PRO A 41 -22.60 -32.56 33.79
C PRO A 41 -23.73 -33.38 34.43
N GLU A 42 -24.37 -34.30 33.68
CA GLU A 42 -25.37 -35.22 34.24
C GLU A 42 -24.76 -36.45 34.91
N SER A 43 -23.47 -36.71 34.71
CA SER A 43 -22.78 -37.82 35.36
C SER A 43 -22.55 -37.52 36.84
N PRO A 44 -22.83 -38.46 37.76
CA PRO A 44 -22.54 -38.28 39.19
C PRO A 44 -21.04 -38.11 39.47
N PHE A 45 -20.19 -38.46 38.50
CA PHE A 45 -18.73 -38.38 38.58
C PHE A 45 -18.17 -37.12 37.88
N TYR A 46 -19.01 -36.21 37.39
CA TYR A 46 -18.58 -34.98 36.71
C TYR A 46 -17.60 -34.13 37.53
N PHE A 47 -17.70 -34.18 38.85
CA PHE A 47 -16.77 -33.49 39.74
C PHE A 47 -15.30 -33.93 39.58
N PHE A 48 -15.03 -35.15 39.08
CA PHE A 48 -13.67 -35.57 38.77
C PHE A 48 -13.14 -34.88 37.51
N ASP A 49 -13.98 -34.64 36.51
CA ASP A 49 -13.62 -33.83 35.34
C ASP A 49 -13.27 -32.40 35.79
N ARG A 50 -14.15 -31.79 36.60
CA ARG A 50 -13.91 -30.47 37.24
C ARG A 50 -12.58 -30.40 37.96
N PHE A 51 -12.30 -31.40 38.78
CA PHE A 51 -11.09 -31.44 39.57
C PHE A 51 -9.85 -31.56 38.68
N GLY A 52 -9.90 -32.42 37.65
CA GLY A 52 -8.82 -32.57 36.68
C GLY A 52 -8.56 -31.30 35.87
N GLU A 53 -9.59 -30.57 35.47
CA GLU A 53 -9.46 -29.25 34.82
C GLU A 53 -8.77 -28.25 35.76
N THR A 54 -9.24 -28.14 36.99
CA THR A 54 -8.69 -27.23 38.00
C THR A 54 -7.22 -27.54 38.29
N LEU A 55 -6.85 -28.83 38.39
CA LEU A 55 -5.46 -29.24 38.55
C LEU A 55 -4.61 -28.87 37.33
N ARG A 56 -5.09 -29.15 36.10
CA ARG A 56 -4.40 -28.79 34.86
C ARG A 56 -4.16 -27.28 34.79
N GLU A 57 -5.16 -26.49 35.14
CA GLU A 57 -5.06 -25.03 35.19
C GLU A 57 -4.07 -24.55 36.25
N PHE A 58 -4.11 -25.13 37.45
CA PHE A 58 -3.21 -24.79 38.56
C PHE A 58 -1.73 -25.01 38.18
N PHE A 59 -1.42 -26.12 37.50
CA PHE A 59 -0.06 -26.43 37.06
C PHE A 59 0.36 -25.75 35.75
N THR A 60 -0.55 -25.04 35.08
CA THR A 60 -0.23 -24.29 33.85
C THR A 60 0.16 -22.86 34.23
N PHE A 61 1.44 -22.63 34.56
CA PHE A 61 1.88 -21.34 35.08
C PHE A 61 1.97 -20.22 34.03
N ASN A 62 2.18 -20.56 32.76
CA ASN A 62 2.30 -19.58 31.68
C ASN A 62 0.93 -19.07 31.21
N PRO A 63 0.66 -17.75 31.17
CA PRO A 63 -0.62 -17.19 30.72
C PRO A 63 -1.05 -17.67 29.34
N GLU A 64 -0.15 -17.69 28.34
CA GLU A 64 -0.49 -18.19 27.00
C GLU A 64 -0.88 -19.67 27.02
N GLY A 65 -0.19 -20.46 27.87
CA GLY A 65 -0.52 -21.85 28.11
C GLY A 65 -1.92 -22.01 28.72
N LYS A 66 -2.27 -21.14 29.68
CA LYS A 66 -3.61 -21.09 30.26
C LYS A 66 -4.66 -20.76 29.21
N ALA A 67 -4.47 -19.73 28.39
CA ALA A 67 -5.44 -19.37 27.34
C ALA A 67 -5.69 -20.53 26.35
N ARG A 68 -4.63 -21.24 25.94
CA ARG A 68 -4.75 -22.45 25.11
C ARG A 68 -5.52 -23.58 25.82
N LEU A 69 -5.27 -23.74 27.11
CA LEU A 69 -5.96 -24.72 27.93
C LEU A 69 -7.46 -24.37 28.07
N GLN A 70 -7.79 -23.10 28.25
CA GLN A 70 -9.17 -22.61 28.28
C GLN A 70 -9.89 -22.89 26.96
N ILE A 71 -9.27 -22.66 25.79
CA ILE A 71 -9.83 -23.05 24.48
C ILE A 71 -10.02 -24.58 24.37
N THR A 72 -9.12 -25.37 24.96
CA THR A 72 -9.27 -26.82 24.99
C THR A 72 -10.50 -27.24 25.80
N PHE A 73 -10.69 -26.66 26.99
CA PHE A 73 -11.89 -26.88 27.81
C PHE A 73 -13.16 -26.40 27.10
N ALA A 74 -13.12 -25.26 26.42
CA ALA A 74 -14.23 -24.80 25.58
C ALA A 74 -14.60 -25.83 24.51
N ALA A 75 -13.62 -26.41 23.82
CA ALA A 75 -13.84 -27.48 22.85
C ALA A 75 -14.43 -28.76 23.49
N GLU A 76 -13.97 -29.13 24.69
CA GLU A 76 -14.55 -30.23 25.47
C GLU A 76 -16.03 -29.94 25.83
N ARG A 77 -16.37 -28.70 26.23
CA ARG A 77 -17.77 -28.30 26.50
C ARG A 77 -18.65 -28.34 25.25
N VAL A 78 -18.14 -28.01 24.07
CA VAL A 78 -18.87 -28.21 22.81
C VAL A 78 -19.22 -29.68 22.60
N ALA A 79 -18.25 -30.59 22.84
CA ALA A 79 -18.49 -32.02 22.73
C ALA A 79 -19.52 -32.52 23.76
N GLU A 80 -19.51 -32.00 24.99
CA GLU A 80 -20.55 -32.28 25.98
C GLU A 80 -21.94 -31.81 25.52
N ILE A 81 -22.05 -30.58 25.02
CA ILE A 81 -23.31 -30.02 24.52
C ILE A 81 -23.89 -30.93 23.44
N LYS A 82 -23.05 -31.35 22.47
CA LYS A 82 -23.46 -32.30 21.43
C LYS A 82 -24.03 -33.59 22.02
N VAL A 83 -23.29 -34.25 22.92
CA VAL A 83 -23.72 -35.51 23.55
C VAL A 83 -25.01 -35.35 24.35
N ILE A 84 -25.17 -34.23 25.06
CA ILE A 84 -26.37 -33.92 25.84
C ILE A 84 -27.58 -33.72 24.91
N LEU A 85 -27.44 -32.95 23.83
CA LEU A 85 -28.50 -32.76 22.86
C LEU A 85 -28.92 -34.10 22.24
N ASP A 86 -27.95 -34.92 21.82
CA ASP A 86 -28.21 -36.22 21.17
C ASP A 86 -28.94 -37.22 22.10
N ILE A 87 -28.57 -37.29 23.38
CA ILE A 87 -29.08 -38.32 24.30
C ILE A 87 -30.30 -37.83 25.10
N LYS A 88 -30.31 -36.57 25.50
CA LYS A 88 -31.25 -36.02 26.51
C LYS A 88 -32.11 -34.89 25.98
N GLY A 89 -31.69 -34.24 24.89
CA GLY A 89 -32.39 -33.12 24.28
C GLY A 89 -32.24 -31.81 25.05
N VAL A 90 -33.02 -30.81 24.61
CA VAL A 90 -32.85 -29.38 24.94
C VAL A 90 -33.17 -29.03 26.40
N GLN A 91 -33.97 -29.86 27.06
CA GLN A 91 -34.42 -29.67 28.44
C GLN A 91 -33.47 -30.29 29.48
N ALA A 92 -32.39 -30.93 29.03
CA ALA A 92 -31.38 -31.50 29.91
C ALA A 92 -30.79 -30.42 30.82
N LYS A 93 -30.76 -30.67 32.14
CA LYS A 93 -30.19 -29.73 33.11
C LYS A 93 -28.69 -29.53 32.86
N GLY A 94 -28.02 -30.57 32.38
CA GLY A 94 -26.59 -30.50 32.06
C GLY A 94 -26.28 -29.56 30.88
N LEU A 95 -27.25 -29.27 30.01
CA LEU A 95 -27.02 -28.41 28.84
C LEU A 95 -26.68 -26.98 29.26
N GLU A 96 -27.45 -26.41 30.19
CA GLU A 96 -27.22 -25.05 30.70
C GLU A 96 -25.87 -24.94 31.41
N VAL A 97 -25.49 -25.98 32.16
CA VAL A 97 -24.17 -26.05 32.81
C VAL A 97 -23.06 -26.07 31.77
N ALA A 98 -23.13 -26.94 30.76
CA ALA A 98 -22.12 -27.02 29.71
C ALA A 98 -22.00 -25.70 28.91
N GLN A 99 -23.13 -25.07 28.59
CA GLN A 99 -23.21 -23.76 27.92
C GLN A 99 -22.59 -22.63 28.75
N SER A 100 -22.97 -22.51 30.03
CA SER A 100 -22.40 -21.50 30.93
C SER A 100 -20.88 -21.63 31.04
N ARG A 101 -20.39 -22.87 31.08
CA ARG A 101 -18.96 -23.15 31.15
C ARG A 101 -18.22 -22.88 29.86
N LEU A 102 -18.82 -23.19 28.71
CA LEU A 102 -18.28 -22.80 27.41
C LEU A 102 -18.02 -21.29 27.37
N LYS A 103 -19.03 -20.49 27.75
CA LYS A 103 -18.91 -19.03 27.86
C LYS A 103 -17.79 -18.62 28.82
N ALA A 104 -17.73 -19.23 30.01
CA ALA A 104 -16.71 -18.90 31.01
C ALA A 104 -15.28 -19.19 30.53
N HIS A 105 -15.06 -20.31 29.84
CA HIS A 105 -13.75 -20.69 29.32
C HIS A 105 -13.31 -19.75 28.17
N LEU A 106 -14.22 -19.36 27.29
CA LEU A 106 -13.92 -18.39 26.23
C LEU A 106 -13.64 -17.00 26.78
N ALA A 107 -14.46 -16.52 27.71
CA ALA A 107 -14.23 -15.25 28.38
C ALA A 107 -12.87 -15.24 29.10
N SER A 108 -12.53 -16.33 29.80
CA SER A 108 -11.21 -16.46 30.45
C SER A 108 -10.05 -16.44 29.45
N ALA A 109 -10.22 -17.06 28.27
CA ALA A 109 -9.21 -17.01 27.21
C ALA A 109 -9.04 -15.59 26.65
N ALA A 110 -10.15 -14.87 26.43
CA ALA A 110 -10.15 -13.48 25.97
C ALA A 110 -9.53 -12.55 27.02
N ASP A 111 -9.91 -12.69 28.30
CA ASP A 111 -9.36 -11.91 29.42
C ASP A 111 -7.84 -12.07 29.50
N ILE A 112 -7.31 -13.29 29.34
CA ILE A 112 -5.86 -13.52 29.33
C ILE A 112 -5.18 -12.79 28.16
N VAL A 113 -5.80 -12.79 26.96
CA VAL A 113 -5.27 -12.05 25.80
C VAL A 113 -5.25 -10.55 26.10
N THR A 114 -6.33 -10.01 26.66
CA THR A 114 -6.42 -8.59 27.05
C THR A 114 -5.39 -8.23 28.14
N ASP A 115 -5.24 -9.06 29.18
CA ASP A 115 -4.31 -8.85 30.28
C ASP A 115 -2.85 -8.89 29.81
N GLN A 116 -2.49 -9.89 28.99
CA GLN A 116 -1.14 -9.97 28.43
C GLN A 116 -0.82 -8.78 27.52
N LYS A 117 -1.80 -8.26 26.78
CA LYS A 117 -1.64 -7.01 26.05
C LYS A 117 -1.46 -5.82 26.98
N ALA A 118 -2.23 -5.72 28.06
CA ALA A 118 -2.09 -4.64 29.04
C ALA A 118 -0.69 -4.65 29.70
N GLU A 119 -0.04 -5.81 29.78
CA GLU A 119 1.36 -5.97 30.17
C GLU A 119 2.38 -5.60 29.07
N GLY A 120 1.92 -5.14 27.89
CA GLY A 120 2.76 -4.74 26.75
C GLY A 120 3.30 -5.90 25.91
N LYS A 121 2.70 -7.11 26.00
CA LYS A 121 3.11 -8.26 25.20
C LYS A 121 2.36 -8.32 23.87
N ASP A 122 3.05 -8.78 22.83
CA ASP A 122 2.46 -9.03 21.51
C ASP A 122 1.61 -10.30 21.53
N VAL A 123 0.30 -10.11 21.67
CA VAL A 123 -0.68 -11.21 21.74
C VAL A 123 -1.24 -11.62 20.39
N SER A 124 -0.91 -10.97 19.28
CA SER A 124 -1.63 -11.19 18.02
C SER A 124 -1.44 -12.61 17.47
N LYS A 125 -0.27 -13.22 17.69
CA LYS A 125 -0.06 -14.63 17.35
C LYS A 125 -0.89 -15.57 18.23
N LEU A 126 -0.98 -15.26 19.53
CA LEU A 126 -1.80 -16.03 20.46
C LEU A 126 -3.28 -15.90 20.09
N ALA A 127 -3.79 -14.69 19.94
CA ALA A 127 -5.17 -14.40 19.55
C ALA A 127 -5.57 -15.14 18.27
N LYS A 128 -4.73 -15.07 17.23
CA LYS A 128 -4.93 -15.82 15.99
C LYS A 128 -5.02 -17.32 16.21
N GLU A 129 -4.08 -17.87 16.98
CA GLU A 129 -4.08 -19.30 17.25
C GLU A 129 -5.31 -19.75 18.07
N LEU A 130 -5.76 -18.96 19.05
CA LEU A 130 -6.95 -19.27 19.83
C LEU A 130 -8.21 -19.23 18.95
N ASN A 131 -8.33 -18.22 18.08
CA ASN A 131 -9.39 -18.10 17.10
C ASN A 131 -9.41 -19.31 16.15
N ASP A 132 -8.27 -19.62 15.53
CA ASP A 132 -8.13 -20.73 14.59
C ASP A 132 -8.46 -22.09 15.24
N LYS A 133 -8.05 -22.29 16.50
CA LYS A 133 -8.33 -23.52 17.25
C LYS A 133 -9.80 -23.67 17.63
N PHE A 134 -10.50 -22.56 17.88
CA PHE A 134 -11.89 -22.59 18.31
C PHE A 134 -12.89 -22.62 17.13
N GLU A 135 -12.46 -22.24 15.93
CA GLU A 135 -13.30 -22.24 14.73
C GLU A 135 -13.94 -23.62 14.45
N SER A 136 -13.16 -24.68 14.59
CA SER A 136 -13.63 -26.05 14.39
C SER A 136 -14.69 -26.46 15.43
N PRO A 137 -14.45 -26.33 16.76
CA PRO A 137 -15.48 -26.49 17.79
C PRO A 137 -16.72 -25.63 17.57
N LYS A 138 -16.57 -24.33 17.23
CA LYS A 138 -17.70 -23.43 16.96
C LYS A 138 -18.60 -23.97 15.85
N SER A 139 -18.00 -24.39 14.72
CA SER A 139 -18.72 -25.00 13.61
C SER A 139 -19.45 -26.28 14.02
N ALA A 140 -18.81 -27.13 14.81
CA ALA A 140 -19.41 -28.36 15.31
C ALA A 140 -20.58 -28.11 16.29
N LEU A 141 -20.50 -27.06 17.10
CA LEU A 141 -21.60 -26.64 17.97
C LEU A 141 -22.82 -26.24 17.14
N LYS A 142 -22.63 -25.36 16.15
CA LYS A 142 -23.68 -24.93 15.21
C LYS A 142 -24.29 -26.12 14.47
N GLN A 143 -23.47 -27.07 14.04
CA GLN A 143 -23.96 -28.29 13.43
C GLN A 143 -24.82 -29.13 14.40
N SER A 144 -24.44 -29.21 15.67
CA SER A 144 -25.18 -29.98 16.68
C SER A 144 -26.57 -29.38 16.95
N PHE A 145 -26.69 -28.06 17.02
CA PHE A 145 -27.99 -27.38 17.10
C PHE A 145 -28.86 -27.68 15.87
N LYS A 146 -28.31 -27.54 14.65
CA LYS A 146 -29.03 -27.87 13.40
C LYS A 146 -29.45 -29.34 13.29
N GLU A 147 -28.62 -30.27 13.78
CA GLU A 147 -28.95 -31.70 13.82
C GLU A 147 -30.13 -31.96 14.76
N GLN A 148 -30.11 -31.35 15.95
CA GLN A 148 -31.20 -31.45 16.91
C GLN A 148 -32.49 -30.79 16.40
N GLU A 149 -32.40 -29.65 15.72
CA GLU A 149 -33.55 -28.96 15.13
C GLU A 149 -34.25 -29.85 14.09
N LYS A 150 -33.47 -30.48 13.20
CA LYS A 150 -33.99 -31.44 12.20
C LYS A 150 -34.64 -32.65 12.86
N ALA A 151 -34.05 -33.15 13.95
CA ALA A 151 -34.61 -34.27 14.71
C ALA A 151 -35.99 -33.90 15.30
N LEU A 152 -36.12 -32.72 15.91
CA LEU A 152 -37.38 -32.20 16.43
C LEU A 152 -38.41 -31.96 15.32
N GLU A 153 -38.00 -31.41 14.18
CA GLU A 153 -38.90 -31.20 13.02
C GLU A 153 -39.44 -32.53 12.47
N ALA A 154 -38.59 -33.56 12.39
CA ALA A 154 -39.00 -34.90 11.98
C ALA A 154 -40.00 -35.52 12.97
N GLN A 155 -39.77 -35.34 14.28
CA GLN A 155 -40.71 -35.76 15.32
C GLN A 155 -42.04 -35.02 15.20
N GLU A 156 -42.02 -33.71 14.98
CA GLU A 156 -43.21 -32.88 14.79
C GLU A 156 -44.06 -33.38 13.60
N LYS A 157 -43.42 -33.65 12.46
CA LYS A 157 -44.07 -34.20 11.26
C LYS A 157 -44.70 -35.57 11.55
N LYS A 158 -43.99 -36.45 12.25
CA LYS A 158 -44.48 -37.78 12.63
C LYS A 158 -45.69 -37.69 13.57
N LEU A 159 -45.66 -36.80 14.57
CA LEU A 159 -46.79 -36.58 15.48
C LEU A 159 -48.00 -36.02 14.73
N LYS A 160 -47.80 -35.04 13.84
CA LYS A 160 -48.87 -34.49 12.98
C LYS A 160 -49.52 -35.58 12.11
N ALA A 161 -48.74 -36.51 11.55
CA ALA A 161 -49.28 -37.63 10.78
C ALA A 161 -50.14 -38.56 11.65
N LYS A 162 -49.64 -38.97 12.82
CA LYS A 162 -50.40 -39.82 13.77
C LYS A 162 -51.69 -39.16 14.26
N ILE A 163 -51.69 -37.84 14.47
CA ILE A 163 -52.90 -37.09 14.84
C ILE A 163 -53.95 -37.17 13.72
N ARG A 164 -53.53 -37.08 12.44
CA ARG A 164 -54.46 -37.23 11.31
C ARG A 164 -55.05 -38.64 11.24
N GLU A 165 -54.22 -39.66 11.46
CA GLU A 165 -54.68 -41.06 11.50
C GLU A 165 -55.69 -41.30 12.65
N ALA A 166 -55.37 -40.85 13.86
CA ALA A 166 -56.27 -40.96 15.02
C ALA A 166 -57.62 -40.25 14.80
N ARG A 167 -57.63 -39.12 14.06
CA ARG A 167 -58.86 -38.42 13.66
C ARG A 167 -59.72 -39.22 12.70
N LEU A 168 -59.13 -40.00 11.79
CA LEU A 168 -59.89 -40.84 10.85
C LEU A 168 -60.65 -41.96 11.57
N VAL A 169 -60.09 -42.48 12.68
CA VAL A 169 -60.72 -43.54 13.48
C VAL A 169 -61.55 -43.02 14.64
N GLY A 170 -61.57 -41.71 14.89
CA GLY A 170 -62.36 -41.08 15.95
C GLY A 170 -61.83 -41.29 17.38
N ASP A 171 -60.55 -41.62 17.56
CA ASP A 171 -59.95 -41.84 18.88
C ASP A 171 -59.56 -40.51 19.55
N THR A 172 -60.51 -39.91 20.27
CA THR A 172 -60.33 -38.61 20.92
C THR A 172 -59.26 -38.62 22.01
N ALA A 173 -59.13 -39.72 22.76
CA ALA A 173 -58.13 -39.85 23.81
C ALA A 173 -56.71 -39.88 23.24
N GLN A 174 -56.50 -40.62 22.14
CA GLN A 174 -55.22 -40.65 21.45
C GLN A 174 -54.87 -39.29 20.83
N ILE A 175 -55.85 -38.59 20.25
CA ILE A 175 -55.65 -37.24 19.71
C ILE A 175 -55.17 -36.28 20.80
N GLU A 176 -55.83 -36.26 21.96
CA GLU A 176 -55.45 -35.36 23.07
C GLU A 176 -54.01 -35.62 23.54
N ALA A 177 -53.64 -36.88 23.73
CA ALA A 177 -52.29 -37.27 24.12
C ALA A 177 -51.22 -36.87 23.07
N LEU A 178 -51.49 -37.10 21.79
CA LEU A 178 -50.57 -36.73 20.70
C LEU A 178 -50.45 -35.21 20.52
N VAL A 179 -51.55 -34.47 20.72
CA VAL A 179 -51.54 -33.01 20.67
C VAL A 179 -50.69 -32.44 21.80
N LYS A 180 -50.77 -33.02 23.00
CA LYS A 180 -49.89 -32.65 24.12
C LYS A 180 -48.42 -32.88 23.77
N GLN A 181 -48.06 -34.05 23.26
CA GLN A 181 -46.69 -34.36 22.82
C GLN A 181 -46.21 -33.40 21.71
N LEU A 182 -47.10 -33.06 20.76
CA LEU A 182 -46.78 -32.08 19.72
C LEU A 182 -46.49 -30.70 20.31
N GLY A 183 -47.25 -30.28 21.33
CA GLY A 183 -46.98 -29.06 22.09
C GLY A 183 -45.61 -29.08 22.77
N GLU A 184 -45.25 -30.20 23.41
CA GLU A 184 -43.93 -30.37 24.05
C GLU A 184 -42.77 -30.30 23.04
N VAL A 185 -42.89 -30.94 21.86
CA VAL A 185 -41.86 -30.88 20.80
C VAL A 185 -41.70 -29.46 20.26
N LYS A 186 -42.80 -28.73 20.07
CA LYS A 186 -42.74 -27.32 19.63
C LYS A 186 -42.06 -26.43 20.66
N ALA A 187 -42.39 -26.58 21.94
CA ALA A 187 -41.73 -25.86 23.03
C ALA A 187 -40.23 -26.19 23.11
N GLN A 188 -39.84 -27.44 22.84
CA GLN A 188 -38.42 -27.82 22.75
C GLN A 188 -37.72 -27.17 21.55
N LYS A 189 -38.40 -27.02 20.42
CA LYS A 189 -37.84 -26.35 19.23
C LYS A 189 -37.62 -24.86 19.49
N GLU A 190 -38.61 -24.17 20.04
CA GLU A 190 -38.49 -22.75 20.42
C GLU A 190 -37.36 -22.54 21.46
N LEU A 191 -37.26 -23.43 22.46
CA LEU A 191 -36.17 -23.39 23.43
C LEU A 191 -34.79 -23.66 22.80
N LEU A 192 -34.72 -24.51 21.77
CA LEU A 192 -33.48 -24.81 21.07
C LEU A 192 -32.98 -23.59 20.31
N GLU A 193 -33.87 -22.92 19.59
CA GLU A 193 -33.61 -21.71 18.82
C GLU A 193 -33.09 -20.60 19.74
N LEU A 194 -33.78 -20.32 20.84
CA LEU A 194 -33.32 -19.34 21.85
C LEU A 194 -31.94 -19.69 22.40
N LYS A 195 -31.67 -20.98 22.67
CA LYS A 195 -30.37 -21.43 23.15
C LYS A 195 -29.28 -21.34 22.10
N GLU A 196 -29.59 -21.57 20.83
CA GLU A 196 -28.64 -21.41 19.71
C GLU A 196 -28.26 -19.94 19.58
N GLU A 197 -29.24 -19.03 19.53
CA GLU A 197 -29.03 -17.58 19.45
C GLU A 197 -28.20 -17.07 20.65
N GLU A 198 -28.56 -17.43 21.88
CA GLU A 198 -27.84 -16.99 23.09
C GLU A 198 -26.40 -17.54 23.15
N GLN A 199 -26.13 -18.69 22.51
CA GLN A 199 -24.75 -19.16 22.35
C GLN A 199 -24.04 -18.41 21.23
N GLU A 200 -24.65 -18.24 20.06
CA GLU A 200 -24.03 -17.58 18.91
C GLU A 200 -23.61 -16.14 19.27
N GLU A 201 -24.50 -15.35 19.88
CA GLU A 201 -24.17 -14.00 20.35
C GLU A 201 -23.02 -13.98 21.37
N ALA A 202 -23.01 -14.92 22.31
CA ALA A 202 -21.95 -15.00 23.31
C ALA A 202 -20.61 -15.42 22.72
N LEU A 203 -20.62 -16.34 21.75
CA LEU A 203 -19.42 -16.77 21.03
C LEU A 203 -18.86 -15.63 20.17
N GLU A 204 -19.72 -14.95 19.42
CA GLU A 204 -19.33 -13.81 18.59
C GLU A 204 -18.71 -12.70 19.44
N LYS A 205 -19.34 -12.35 20.58
CA LYS A 205 -18.80 -11.33 21.48
C LYS A 205 -17.39 -11.65 21.99
N GLU A 206 -17.14 -12.87 22.45
CA GLU A 206 -15.80 -13.22 22.96
C GLU A 206 -14.78 -13.38 21.83
N GLU A 207 -15.22 -13.80 20.64
CA GLU A 207 -14.38 -13.85 19.44
C GLU A 207 -13.99 -12.46 18.94
N GLU A 208 -14.92 -11.51 18.93
CA GLU A 208 -14.67 -10.10 18.64
C GLU A 208 -13.62 -9.53 19.60
N ARG A 209 -13.74 -9.78 20.90
CA ARG A 209 -12.73 -9.36 21.89
C ARG A 209 -11.33 -9.92 21.59
N ILE A 210 -11.23 -11.12 21.03
CA ILE A 210 -9.95 -11.72 20.61
C ILE A 210 -9.48 -11.13 19.25
N LYS A 211 -10.40 -10.83 18.33
CA LYS A 211 -10.11 -10.33 16.98
C LYS A 211 -9.75 -8.86 16.92
N GLU A 212 -10.41 -8.00 17.70
CA GLU A 212 -10.09 -6.57 17.80
C GLU A 212 -8.59 -6.37 18.07
N GLU A 213 -7.98 -7.33 18.79
CA GLU A 213 -6.56 -7.34 19.10
C GLU A 213 -5.64 -7.71 17.95
N MET A 214 -6.12 -8.51 17.00
CA MET A 214 -5.41 -8.79 15.77
C MET A 214 -5.54 -7.64 14.78
N GLU A 215 -6.75 -7.13 14.59
CA GLU A 215 -7.04 -6.06 13.63
C GLU A 215 -6.25 -4.80 13.94
N ALA A 216 -6.19 -4.39 15.22
CA ALA A 216 -5.42 -3.22 15.62
C ALA A 216 -3.94 -3.31 15.22
N LYS A 217 -3.31 -4.50 15.36
CA LYS A 217 -1.92 -4.72 14.95
C LYS A 217 -1.77 -4.68 13.43
N GLU A 218 -2.61 -5.41 12.70
CA GLU A 218 -2.56 -5.45 11.23
C GLU A 218 -2.74 -4.05 10.63
N GLU A 219 -3.66 -3.25 11.18
CA GLU A 219 -3.87 -1.86 10.78
C GLU A 219 -2.66 -0.97 11.09
N ALA A 220 -2.01 -1.15 12.24
CA ALA A 220 -0.80 -0.41 12.59
C ALA A 220 0.39 -0.76 11.68
N GLU A 221 0.61 -2.06 11.42
CA GLU A 221 1.63 -2.53 10.48
C GLU A 221 1.37 -2.06 9.05
N LYS A 222 0.09 -2.02 8.63
CA LYS A 222 -0.30 -1.48 7.33
C LYS A 222 0.01 0.01 7.25
N ALA A 223 -0.37 0.81 8.25
CA ALA A 223 -0.11 2.25 8.27
C ALA A 223 1.40 2.57 8.27
N ILE A 224 2.23 1.80 9.01
CA ILE A 224 3.68 1.96 8.98
C ILE A 224 4.25 1.67 7.59
N ARG A 225 3.79 0.60 6.94
CA ARG A 225 4.21 0.24 5.58
C ARG A 225 3.77 1.27 4.54
N GLU A 226 2.55 1.79 4.65
CA GLU A 226 2.05 2.86 3.78
C GLU A 226 2.90 4.12 3.93
N ALA A 227 3.18 4.56 5.16
CA ALA A 227 4.07 5.71 5.38
C ALA A 227 5.50 5.50 4.82
N GLU A 228 6.08 4.31 4.98
CA GLU A 228 7.39 3.97 4.39
C GLU A 228 7.38 4.00 2.86
N LYS A 229 6.30 3.48 2.26
CA LYS A 229 6.12 3.46 0.81
C LYS A 229 5.97 4.88 0.27
N GLU A 230 5.18 5.72 0.92
CA GLU A 230 4.99 7.12 0.53
C GLU A 230 6.32 7.88 0.56
N LYS A 231 7.14 7.69 1.60
CA LYS A 231 8.49 8.30 1.65
C LYS A 231 9.35 7.90 0.45
N LEU A 232 9.27 6.65 0.01
CA LEU A 232 10.01 6.18 -1.16
C LEU A 232 9.48 6.82 -2.45
N GLU A 233 8.16 6.95 -2.59
CA GLU A 233 7.54 7.62 -3.75
C GLU A 233 7.97 9.09 -3.85
N VAL A 234 7.95 9.82 -2.73
CA VAL A 234 8.46 11.22 -2.66
C VAL A 234 9.95 11.33 -3.01
N LEU A 235 10.77 10.37 -2.58
CA LEU A 235 12.19 10.34 -2.92
C LEU A 235 12.42 10.04 -4.40
N ASP A 236 11.66 9.10 -4.96
CA ASP A 236 11.75 8.72 -6.37
C ASP A 236 11.33 9.87 -7.29
N GLU A 237 10.23 10.58 -6.97
CA GLU A 237 9.76 11.78 -7.69
C GLU A 237 10.84 12.87 -7.72
N ALA A 238 11.42 13.20 -6.56
CA ALA A 238 12.49 14.19 -6.50
C ALA A 238 13.74 13.78 -7.30
N VAL A 239 14.06 12.49 -7.36
CA VAL A 239 15.19 11.99 -8.17
C VAL A 239 14.87 12.06 -9.66
N GLU A 240 13.64 11.76 -10.07
CA GLU A 240 13.18 11.90 -11.47
C GLU A 240 13.31 13.36 -11.94
N ASP A 241 13.01 14.32 -11.08
CA ASP A 241 13.17 15.75 -11.35
C ASP A 241 14.61 16.25 -11.19
N GLY A 242 15.56 15.37 -10.86
CA GLY A 242 16.95 15.70 -10.64
C GLY A 242 17.16 16.70 -9.51
N LEU A 243 16.30 16.64 -8.49
CA LEU A 243 16.39 17.36 -7.24
C LEU A 243 17.13 16.50 -6.20
N THR A 244 17.90 17.15 -5.33
CA THR A 244 18.57 16.47 -4.21
C THR A 244 17.96 16.95 -2.90
N ILE A 245 17.15 16.11 -2.27
CA ILE A 245 16.54 16.44 -0.98
C ILE A 245 17.54 16.15 0.15
N PRO A 246 17.84 17.12 1.04
CA PRO A 246 18.66 16.86 2.21
C PRO A 246 17.94 15.89 3.16
N ALA A 247 18.69 14.96 3.76
CA ALA A 247 18.12 13.96 4.67
C ALA A 247 17.40 14.62 5.87
N GLU A 248 17.84 15.80 6.27
CA GLU A 248 17.26 16.61 7.35
C GLU A 248 15.79 17.01 7.06
N ALA A 249 15.38 17.08 5.79
CA ALA A 249 13.99 17.38 5.42
C ALA A 249 13.02 16.31 5.97
N PHE A 250 13.46 15.05 6.06
CA PHE A 250 12.67 13.94 6.60
C PHE A 250 12.77 13.81 8.12
N GLY A 251 13.41 14.74 8.83
CA GLY A 251 13.67 14.59 10.28
C GLY A 251 12.40 14.37 11.12
N THR A 252 11.32 15.08 10.82
CA THR A 252 10.02 14.90 11.49
C THR A 252 9.39 13.55 11.15
N PHE A 253 9.37 13.19 9.86
CA PHE A 253 8.87 11.90 9.39
C PHE A 253 9.62 10.74 10.07
N ASP A 254 10.95 10.75 10.03
CA ASP A 254 11.80 9.67 10.55
C ASP A 254 11.65 9.52 12.06
N SER A 255 11.51 10.63 12.78
CA SER A 255 11.21 10.63 14.21
C SER A 255 9.85 9.99 14.50
N LEU A 256 8.79 10.40 13.79
CA LEU A 256 7.44 9.85 13.98
C LEU A 256 7.36 8.37 13.60
N LEU A 257 7.98 7.97 12.49
CA LEU A 257 8.02 6.58 12.07
C LEU A 257 8.80 5.71 13.06
N THR A 258 9.90 6.23 13.63
CA THR A 258 10.65 5.55 14.70
C THR A 258 9.80 5.39 15.96
N GLN A 259 9.05 6.42 16.35
CA GLN A 259 8.11 6.34 17.46
C GLN A 259 6.99 5.33 17.17
N ALA A 260 6.45 5.32 15.95
CA ALA A 260 5.42 4.38 15.53
C ALA A 260 5.91 2.92 15.62
N LYS A 261 7.11 2.63 15.11
CA LYS A 261 7.75 1.31 15.22
C LYS A 261 8.02 0.91 16.66
N SER A 262 8.43 1.87 17.50
CA SER A 262 8.64 1.63 18.93
C SER A 262 7.32 1.33 19.66
N ALA A 263 6.26 2.07 19.34
CA ALA A 263 4.91 1.83 19.86
C ALA A 263 4.37 0.47 19.40
N LEU A 264 4.60 0.07 18.14
CA LEU A 264 4.26 -1.25 17.62
C LEU A 264 5.00 -2.36 18.38
N ALA A 265 6.31 -2.19 18.62
CA ALA A 265 7.13 -3.13 19.40
C ALA A 265 6.71 -3.24 20.86
N ALA A 266 6.09 -2.18 21.42
CA ALA A 266 5.50 -2.15 22.75
C ALA A 266 4.02 -2.58 22.77
N SER A 267 3.50 -3.14 21.67
CA SER A 267 2.10 -3.56 21.50
C SER A 267 1.06 -2.46 21.70
N ASN A 268 1.46 -1.19 21.57
CA ASN A 268 0.56 -0.04 21.58
C ASN A 268 0.10 0.28 20.15
N TYR A 269 -0.73 -0.60 19.59
CA TYR A 269 -1.10 -0.58 18.17
C TYR A 269 -1.89 0.68 17.76
N LEU A 270 -2.79 1.18 18.61
CA LEU A 270 -3.54 2.40 18.33
C LEU A 270 -2.61 3.61 18.21
N GLU A 271 -1.64 3.72 19.12
CA GLU A 271 -0.65 4.79 19.08
C GLU A 271 0.31 4.63 17.91
N ALA A 272 0.75 3.40 17.60
CA ALA A 272 1.56 3.11 16.44
C ALA A 272 0.87 3.53 15.13
N LYS A 273 -0.40 3.16 14.95
CA LYS A 273 -1.24 3.56 13.81
C LYS A 273 -1.35 5.08 13.72
N ARG A 274 -1.60 5.76 14.85
CA ARG A 274 -1.73 7.22 14.92
C ARG A 274 -0.43 7.91 14.52
N LEU A 275 0.71 7.47 15.06
CA LEU A 275 2.03 8.02 14.77
C LEU A 275 2.45 7.77 13.32
N ALA A 276 2.16 6.59 12.76
CA ALA A 276 2.43 6.28 11.37
C ALA A 276 1.66 7.21 10.41
N LYS A 277 0.36 7.44 10.67
CA LYS A 277 -0.44 8.41 9.90
C LYS A 277 0.04 9.85 10.07
N GLN A 278 0.63 10.20 11.20
CA GLN A 278 1.24 11.51 11.38
C GLN A 278 2.57 11.62 10.62
N ALA A 279 3.34 10.54 10.55
CA ALA A 279 4.54 10.48 9.73
C ALA A 279 4.16 10.69 8.25
N GLU A 280 3.21 9.90 7.73
CA GLU A 280 2.64 10.06 6.38
C GLU A 280 2.28 11.51 6.07
N LYS A 281 1.43 12.16 6.88
CA LYS A 281 1.04 13.58 6.71
C LYS A 281 2.18 14.59 6.79
N SER A 282 3.32 14.22 7.38
CA SER A 282 4.48 15.12 7.42
C SER A 282 5.23 15.14 6.10
N LEU A 283 4.94 14.21 5.18
CA LEU A 283 5.44 14.21 3.81
C LEU A 283 4.77 15.27 2.95
N ASP A 284 3.50 15.63 3.21
CA ASP A 284 2.80 16.70 2.48
C ASP A 284 3.63 18.00 2.41
N ALA A 285 4.28 18.38 3.52
CA ALA A 285 5.12 19.57 3.58
C ALA A 285 6.46 19.43 2.80
N ILE A 286 6.92 18.19 2.61
CA ILE A 286 8.11 17.90 1.80
C ILE A 286 7.74 17.91 0.32
N GLU A 287 6.59 17.34 -0.05
CA GLU A 287 6.02 17.41 -1.40
C GLU A 287 5.84 18.87 -1.85
N ASP A 288 5.23 19.71 -1.01
CA ASP A 288 5.10 21.16 -1.28
C ASP A 288 6.47 21.80 -1.53
N ALA A 289 7.49 21.43 -0.75
CA ALA A 289 8.84 21.95 -0.89
C ALA A 289 9.56 21.45 -2.16
N ILE A 290 9.27 20.23 -2.60
CA ILE A 290 9.75 19.68 -3.87
C ILE A 290 9.14 20.46 -5.03
N GLU A 291 7.82 20.71 -5.01
CA GLU A 291 7.12 21.48 -6.04
C GLU A 291 7.70 22.90 -6.16
N ASP A 292 8.01 23.55 -5.03
CA ASP A 292 8.65 24.87 -5.02
C ASP A 292 10.08 24.83 -5.58
N LEU A 293 10.85 23.77 -5.31
CA LEU A 293 12.19 23.58 -5.87
C LEU A 293 12.16 23.30 -7.37
N GLU A 294 11.18 22.54 -7.85
CA GLU A 294 10.94 22.28 -9.27
C GLU A 294 10.67 23.60 -10.00
N LYS A 295 9.73 24.41 -9.49
CA LYS A 295 9.44 25.76 -10.03
C LYS A 295 10.67 26.66 -10.06
N ALA A 296 11.47 26.66 -8.99
CA ALA A 296 12.69 27.46 -8.92
C ALA A 296 13.73 27.01 -9.96
N LYS A 297 13.85 25.70 -10.20
CA LYS A 297 14.75 25.13 -11.22
C LYS A 297 14.30 25.52 -12.64
N ASP A 298 13.02 25.45 -12.91
CA ASP A 298 12.41 25.91 -14.17
C ASP A 298 12.66 27.41 -14.42
N GLU A 299 12.52 28.24 -13.38
CA GLU A 299 12.83 29.67 -13.46
C GLU A 299 14.33 29.91 -13.69
N GLU A 300 15.21 29.14 -13.04
CA GLU A 300 16.67 29.22 -13.26
C GLU A 300 17.03 28.86 -14.70
N GLU A 301 16.41 27.84 -15.28
CA GLU A 301 16.62 27.44 -16.67
C GLU A 301 16.17 28.54 -17.65
N LYS A 302 14.97 29.11 -17.46
CA LYS A 302 14.50 30.26 -18.24
C LYS A 302 15.45 31.47 -18.15
N LEU A 303 15.96 31.76 -16.97
CA LEU A 303 16.94 32.84 -16.78
C LEU A 303 18.27 32.55 -17.48
N LYS A 304 18.73 31.30 -17.51
CA LYS A 304 19.92 30.89 -18.27
C LYS A 304 19.70 31.07 -19.77
N GLU A 305 18.57 30.62 -20.31
CA GLU A 305 18.20 30.82 -21.71
C GLU A 305 18.17 32.31 -22.09
N GLU A 306 17.51 33.15 -21.29
CA GLU A 306 17.48 34.60 -21.51
C GLU A 306 18.88 35.23 -21.47
N GLN A 307 19.75 34.79 -20.55
CA GLN A 307 21.12 35.29 -20.48
C GLN A 307 21.94 34.86 -21.69
N GLU A 308 21.76 33.62 -22.18
CA GLU A 308 22.39 33.16 -23.42
C GLU A 308 21.91 33.97 -24.62
N GLU A 309 20.61 34.25 -24.73
CA GLU A 309 20.05 35.08 -25.79
C GLU A 309 20.63 36.50 -25.74
N LYS A 310 20.65 37.13 -24.57
CA LYS A 310 21.28 38.46 -24.36
C LYS A 310 22.77 38.45 -24.75
N LYS A 311 23.51 37.39 -24.45
CA LYS A 311 24.91 37.21 -24.89
C LYS A 311 25.03 37.08 -26.41
N ARG A 312 24.14 36.32 -27.06
CA ARG A 312 24.09 36.18 -28.53
C ARG A 312 23.80 37.52 -29.19
N GLU A 313 22.81 38.27 -28.71
CA GLU A 313 22.52 39.61 -29.21
C GLU A 313 23.69 40.59 -29.04
N ALA A 314 24.33 40.59 -27.87
CA ALA A 314 25.47 41.46 -27.58
C ALA A 314 26.64 41.17 -28.53
N LYS A 315 26.93 39.88 -28.76
CA LYS A 315 27.94 39.43 -29.72
C LYS A 315 27.59 39.85 -31.15
N GLU A 316 26.34 39.69 -31.57
CA GLU A 316 25.89 40.14 -32.90
C GLU A 316 26.02 41.67 -33.07
N LYS A 317 25.67 42.45 -32.03
CA LYS A 317 25.85 43.92 -32.02
C LYS A 317 27.33 44.30 -32.09
N GLN A 318 28.21 43.58 -31.39
CA GLN A 318 29.66 43.79 -31.44
C GLN A 318 30.22 43.47 -32.83
N ASP A 319 29.84 42.33 -33.42
CA ASP A 319 30.28 41.92 -34.76
C ASP A 319 29.82 42.93 -35.84
N LYS A 320 28.58 43.47 -35.72
CA LYS A 320 28.09 44.54 -36.60
C LYS A 320 28.94 45.82 -36.47
N ARG A 321 29.37 46.19 -35.26
CA ARG A 321 30.26 47.35 -35.04
C ARG A 321 31.64 47.11 -35.66
N ILE A 322 32.26 45.95 -35.39
CA ILE A 322 33.54 45.57 -35.97
C ILE A 322 33.47 45.59 -37.50
N ARG A 323 32.43 44.99 -38.11
CA ARG A 323 32.24 45.03 -39.58
C ARG A 323 32.14 46.46 -40.12
N LYS A 324 31.45 47.37 -39.41
CA LYS A 324 31.32 48.78 -39.80
C LYS A 324 32.66 49.52 -39.71
N ASP A 325 33.44 49.28 -38.67
CA ASP A 325 34.75 49.91 -38.49
C ASP A 325 35.77 49.38 -39.50
N VAL A 326 35.80 48.06 -39.72
CA VAL A 326 36.60 47.44 -40.80
C VAL A 326 36.24 48.02 -42.17
N LYS A 327 34.95 48.23 -42.46
CA LYS A 327 34.51 48.85 -43.72
C LYS A 327 35.04 50.28 -43.85
N LYS A 328 34.92 51.10 -42.79
CA LYS A 328 35.45 52.47 -42.78
C LYS A 328 36.97 52.53 -42.96
N ASP A 329 37.69 51.64 -42.29
CA ASP A 329 39.15 51.58 -42.40
C ASP A 329 39.58 51.10 -43.79
N THR A 330 38.83 50.18 -44.39
CA THR A 330 39.03 49.76 -45.79
C THR A 330 38.84 50.94 -46.75
N GLU A 331 37.75 51.70 -46.62
CA GLU A 331 37.49 52.90 -47.41
C GLU A 331 38.59 53.97 -47.21
N ARG A 332 39.09 54.15 -45.98
CA ARG A 332 40.22 55.06 -45.69
C ARG A 332 41.50 54.61 -46.37
N LEU A 333 41.84 53.32 -46.29
CA LEU A 333 43.02 52.75 -46.93
C LEU A 333 42.95 52.83 -48.46
N GLU A 334 41.78 52.63 -49.06
CA GLU A 334 41.57 52.84 -50.50
C GLU A 334 41.80 54.29 -50.89
N ASN A 335 41.21 55.25 -50.16
CA ASN A 335 41.43 56.68 -50.39
C ASN A 335 42.91 57.08 -50.22
N GLU A 336 43.61 56.54 -49.23
CA GLU A 336 45.05 56.79 -49.05
C GLU A 336 45.88 56.19 -50.19
N ARG A 337 45.54 54.98 -50.65
CA ARG A 337 46.17 54.37 -51.81
C ARG A 337 45.96 55.19 -53.08
N GLU A 338 44.75 55.71 -53.32
CA GLU A 338 44.47 56.60 -54.44
C GLU A 338 45.29 57.89 -54.37
N ARG A 339 45.33 58.54 -53.20
CA ARG A 339 46.18 59.73 -52.97
C ARG A 339 47.66 59.43 -53.17
N ALA A 340 48.13 58.27 -52.74
CA ALA A 340 49.51 57.82 -52.93
C ALA A 340 49.83 57.59 -54.41
N LYS A 341 48.94 56.92 -55.15
CA LYS A 341 49.03 56.75 -56.61
C LYS A 341 49.06 58.10 -57.32
N GLU A 342 48.16 59.02 -56.97
CA GLU A 342 48.13 60.36 -57.57
C GLU A 342 49.41 61.16 -57.30
N LYS A 343 49.97 61.07 -56.08
CA LYS A 343 51.27 61.66 -55.74
C LYS A 343 52.41 61.01 -56.53
N GLN A 344 52.38 59.70 -56.69
CA GLN A 344 53.36 58.96 -57.49
C GLN A 344 53.28 59.37 -58.96
N ASP A 345 52.09 59.44 -59.54
CA ASP A 345 51.85 59.89 -60.91
C ASP A 345 52.30 61.34 -61.12
N LYS A 346 52.05 62.23 -60.15
CA LYS A 346 52.57 63.62 -60.17
C LYS A 346 54.10 63.66 -60.14
N ARG A 347 54.75 62.80 -59.35
CA ARG A 347 56.22 62.67 -59.35
C ARG A 347 56.73 62.17 -60.70
N ILE A 348 56.15 61.08 -61.21
CA ILE A 348 56.48 60.54 -62.54
C ILE A 348 56.30 61.60 -63.62
N ARG A 349 55.19 62.33 -63.65
CA ARG A 349 54.97 63.44 -64.62
C ARG A 349 56.02 64.53 -64.50
N LYS A 350 56.44 64.89 -63.28
CA LYS A 350 57.47 65.90 -63.06
C LYS A 350 58.84 65.43 -63.53
N ASP A 351 59.18 64.17 -63.25
CA ASP A 351 60.42 63.55 -63.69
C ASP A 351 60.44 63.41 -65.21
N VAL A 352 59.35 62.92 -65.82
CA VAL A 352 59.18 62.89 -67.29
C VAL A 352 59.30 64.28 -67.88
N LYS A 353 58.64 65.31 -67.32
CA LYS A 353 58.76 66.69 -67.84
C LYS A 353 60.20 67.19 -67.76
N LYS A 354 60.89 66.93 -66.66
CA LYS A 354 62.30 67.31 -66.48
C LYS A 354 63.20 66.58 -67.49
N ASP A 355 62.94 65.30 -67.74
CA ASP A 355 63.65 64.52 -68.74
C ASP A 355 63.34 65.02 -70.17
N THR A 356 62.09 65.40 -70.47
CA THR A 356 61.71 66.01 -71.75
C THR A 356 62.40 67.36 -71.96
N GLU A 357 62.41 68.25 -70.95
CA GLU A 357 63.14 69.52 -71.00
C GLU A 357 64.65 69.30 -71.17
N ARG A 358 65.21 68.24 -70.56
CA ARG A 358 66.61 67.86 -70.70
C ARG A 358 66.91 67.38 -72.13
N LEU A 359 66.06 66.52 -72.68
CA LEU A 359 66.14 66.05 -74.07
C LEU A 359 65.94 67.18 -75.09
N GLU A 360 65.05 68.13 -74.82
CA GLU A 360 64.79 69.27 -75.69
C GLU A 360 65.97 70.25 -75.69
N ASN A 361 66.56 70.51 -74.52
CA ASN A 361 67.83 71.25 -74.42
C ASN A 361 68.99 70.53 -75.11
N GLU A 362 69.08 69.20 -74.99
CA GLU A 362 70.06 68.40 -75.74
C GLU A 362 69.81 68.45 -77.25
N ARG A 363 68.55 68.43 -77.68
CA ARG A 363 68.17 68.57 -79.10
C ARG A 363 68.46 69.96 -79.65
N GLU A 364 68.24 71.02 -78.88
CA GLU A 364 68.62 72.39 -79.26
C GLU A 364 70.13 72.55 -79.34
N ARG A 365 70.90 72.00 -78.39
CA ARG A 365 72.37 71.92 -78.49
C ARG A 365 72.80 71.16 -79.73
N ALA A 366 72.19 70.01 -80.00
CA ALA A 366 72.48 69.23 -81.20
C ALA A 366 72.13 69.98 -82.50
N LYS A 367 71.02 70.73 -82.55
CA LYS A 367 70.68 71.60 -83.68
C LYS A 367 71.68 72.75 -83.83
N GLU A 368 72.14 73.33 -82.73
CA GLU A 368 73.16 74.38 -82.73
C GLU A 368 74.51 73.84 -83.22
N ASP A 369 74.87 72.62 -82.81
CA ASP A 369 76.05 71.91 -83.28
C ASP A 369 75.93 71.53 -84.77
N VAL A 370 74.76 71.09 -85.22
CA VAL A 370 74.46 70.88 -86.65
C VAL A 370 74.54 72.19 -87.43
N ARG A 371 74.00 73.30 -86.92
CA ARG A 371 74.06 74.61 -87.57
C ARG A 371 75.51 75.14 -87.64
N LYS A 372 76.31 74.94 -86.60
CA LYS A 372 77.76 75.24 -86.61
C LYS A 372 78.50 74.33 -87.59
N ALA A 373 78.09 73.07 -87.72
CA ALA A 373 78.65 72.16 -88.72
C ALA A 373 78.25 72.55 -90.16
N GLU A 374 77.02 73.00 -90.37
CA GLU A 374 76.54 73.55 -91.66
C GLU A 374 77.22 74.88 -92.02
N GLU A 375 77.46 75.77 -91.05
CA GLU A 375 78.25 76.99 -91.24
C GLU A 375 79.70 76.64 -91.61
N ARG A 376 80.32 75.66 -90.93
CA ARG A 376 81.65 75.15 -91.28
C ARG A 376 81.69 74.49 -92.67
N LEU A 377 80.62 73.80 -93.08
CA LEU A 377 80.50 73.24 -94.44
C LEU A 377 80.27 74.33 -95.50
N ARG A 378 79.56 75.42 -95.18
CA ARG A 378 79.44 76.61 -96.05
C ARG A 378 80.75 77.39 -96.16
N GLU A 379 81.52 77.49 -95.07
CA GLU A 379 82.88 78.06 -95.10
C GLU A 379 83.85 77.17 -95.89
N ALA A 380 83.80 75.85 -95.70
CA ALA A 380 84.59 74.90 -96.50
C ALA A 380 84.19 74.92 -97.99
N GLY A 381 82.92 75.18 -98.30
CA GLY A 381 82.42 75.39 -99.66
C GLY A 381 82.96 76.67 -100.32
N ARG A 382 83.20 77.76 -99.55
CA ARG A 382 83.80 79.01 -100.05
C ARG A 382 85.32 78.95 -100.26
N VAL A 383 85.99 77.91 -99.75
CA VAL A 383 87.46 77.73 -99.90
C VAL A 383 87.82 76.94 -101.17
N LYS A 384 86.87 76.27 -101.83
CA LYS A 384 87.13 75.49 -103.06
C LYS A 384 86.95 76.24 -104.38
N GLU A 385 86.43 77.48 -104.37
CA GLU A 385 86.21 78.27 -105.60
C GLU A 385 87.30 79.34 -105.83
N LYS A 386 88.44 79.26 -105.10
CA LYS A 386 89.56 80.21 -105.18
C LYS A 386 90.92 79.61 -105.55
N ASN A 387 91.00 78.32 -105.89
CA ASN A 387 92.25 77.64 -106.25
C ASN A 387 92.12 76.83 -107.57
N GLU A 388 91.74 77.50 -108.66
CA GLU A 388 91.93 76.98 -110.04
C GLU A 388 92.53 78.04 -110.98
N ASP A 389 93.28 78.99 -110.40
CA ASP A 389 94.25 79.86 -111.11
C ASP A 389 95.65 79.56 -110.53
N GLN A 390 96.26 78.44 -110.96
CA GLN A 390 97.71 78.26 -111.16
C GLN A 390 98.05 76.78 -111.44
N ASP A 391 98.61 76.59 -112.64
CA ASP A 391 99.29 75.43 -113.27
C ASP A 391 98.46 74.38 -114.01
#